data_AF-K8MMT5-F1
#
_entry.id   AF-K8MMT5-F1
#
_cell.length_a   1.000
_cell.length_b   1.000
_cell.length_c   1.000
_cell.angle_alpha   90.00
_cell.angle_beta   90.00
_cell.angle_gamma   90.00
#
_symmetry.space_group_name_H-M   'P 1'
#
loop_
_entity.id
_entity.type
_entity.pdbx_description
1 polymer ?
#
loop_
_entity_poly.entity_id
_entity_poly.type
_entity_poly.pdbx_seq_one_letter_code
_entity_poly.pdbx_strand_id
1 'polypeptide(L)' 'MSRDHFECVWCRDEGKVTTDNLEVDHIKELEYYPEFALDINNLRTLCKECHNKRHHRFQFRKSSKLQNKNFRSDEWWG' A
#
# COMPACT_ATOMS: atom_id res chain seq x y z
N MET A 1 -16.32 -5.42 -11.68
CA MET A 1 -15.84 -4.03 -11.77
C MET A 1 -16.93 -2.99 -11.53
N SER A 2 -18.18 -3.18 -11.92
CA SER A 2 -19.28 -2.25 -11.60
C SER A 2 -19.75 -2.22 -10.14
N ARG A 3 -19.17 -3.06 -9.26
CA ARG A 3 -19.66 -3.28 -7.89
C ARG A 3 -19.17 -2.24 -6.89
N ASP A 4 -17.95 -1.75 -7.11
CA ASP A 4 -17.29 -0.75 -6.26
C ASP A 4 -17.08 0.58 -6.98
N HIS A 5 -17.83 0.85 -8.05
CA HIS A 5 -17.76 2.08 -8.87
C HIS A 5 -16.34 2.55 -9.27
N PHE A 6 -15.37 1.64 -9.33
CA PHE A 6 -13.95 1.97 -9.52
C PHE A 6 -13.44 3.00 -8.49
N GLU A 7 -13.83 2.85 -7.23
CA GLU A 7 -13.34 3.66 -6.11
C GLU A 7 -12.78 2.78 -5.00
N CYS A 8 -11.84 3.34 -4.23
CA CYS A 8 -11.33 2.70 -3.02
C CYS A 8 -12.44 2.61 -1.96
N VAL A 9 -12.77 1.39 -1.53
CA VAL A 9 -13.83 1.14 -0.52
C VAL A 9 -13.50 1.81 0.82
N TRP A 10 -12.23 1.85 1.22
CA TRP A 10 -11.80 2.49 2.46
C TRP A 10 -11.86 4.00 2.39
N CYS A 11 -11.43 4.60 1.28
CA CYS A 11 -11.54 6.04 1.12
C CYS A 11 -13.01 6.46 1.17
N ARG A 12 -13.90 5.69 0.53
CA ARG A 12 -15.34 5.95 0.55
C ARG A 12 -15.91 5.94 1.98
N ASP A 13 -15.49 4.99 2.80
CA ASP A 13 -15.87 4.91 4.22
C ASP A 13 -15.35 6.12 5.02
N GLU A 14 -14.17 6.63 4.68
CA GLU A 14 -13.60 7.87 5.22
C GLU A 14 -14.24 9.15 4.62
N GLY A 15 -15.23 9.03 3.73
CA GLY A 15 -15.88 10.16 3.05
C GLY A 15 -15.05 10.79 1.92
N LYS A 16 -14.04 10.07 1.41
CA LYS A 16 -13.17 10.48 0.30
C LYS A 16 -13.41 9.61 -0.92
N VAL A 17 -13.38 10.20 -2.11
CA VAL A 17 -13.43 9.43 -3.36
C VAL A 17 -12.02 9.34 -3.92
N THR A 18 -11.55 8.11 -4.14
CA THR A 18 -10.24 7.86 -4.75
C THR A 18 -10.43 6.85 -5.87
N THR A 19 -10.24 7.29 -7.11
CA THR A 19 -10.37 6.50 -8.33
C THR A 19 -9.02 6.17 -8.97
N ASP A 20 -7.94 6.76 -8.45
CA ASP A 20 -6.59 6.61 -8.96
C ASP A 20 -5.84 5.47 -8.26
N ASN A 21 -4.96 4.79 -9.00
CA ASN A 21 -4.06 3.74 -8.47
C ASN A 21 -4.78 2.65 -7.65
N LEU A 22 -5.84 2.08 -8.22
CA LEU A 22 -6.61 1.01 -7.58
C LEU A 22 -5.97 -0.35 -7.79
N GLU A 23 -6.00 -1.16 -6.73
CA GLU A 23 -5.51 -2.53 -6.67
C GLU A 23 -6.58 -3.43 -6.04
N VAL A 24 -6.54 -4.72 -6.38
CA VAL A 24 -7.46 -5.71 -5.81
C VAL A 24 -6.81 -6.33 -4.58
N ASP A 25 -7.50 -6.21 -3.45
CA ASP A 25 -7.04 -6.62 -2.13
C ASP A 25 -7.90 -7.79 -1.61
N HIS A 26 -7.26 -8.86 -1.11
CA HIS A 26 -7.94 -10.06 -0.59
C HIS A 26 -8.26 -9.91 0.90
N ILE A 27 -9.50 -9.69 1.32
CA ILE A 27 -9.91 -9.44 2.72
C ILE A 27 -9.39 -10.53 3.68
N LYS A 28 -9.46 -11.79 3.26
CA LYS A 28 -8.77 -12.91 3.88
C LYS A 28 -7.49 -13.22 3.12
N GLU A 29 -6.38 -13.30 3.84
CA GLU A 29 -5.09 -13.61 3.25
C GLU A 29 -5.08 -15.01 2.64
N LEU A 30 -4.48 -15.12 1.46
CA LEU A 30 -4.39 -16.34 0.67
C LEU A 30 -3.66 -17.47 1.43
N GLU A 31 -2.75 -17.11 2.34
CA GLU A 31 -1.97 -18.06 3.14
C GLU A 31 -2.85 -18.92 4.07
N TYR A 32 -3.90 -18.33 4.64
CA TYR A 32 -4.79 -19.02 5.57
C TYR A 32 -6.02 -19.61 4.89
N TYR A 33 -6.45 -19.01 3.78
CA TYR A 33 -7.68 -19.41 3.10
C TYR A 33 -7.49 -19.44 1.57
N PRO A 34 -6.72 -20.40 1.05
CA PRO A 34 -6.52 -20.55 -0.39
C PRO A 34 -7.83 -20.82 -1.14
N GLU A 35 -8.84 -21.40 -0.49
CA GLU A 35 -10.15 -21.66 -1.09
C GLU A 35 -10.91 -20.37 -1.47
N PHE A 36 -10.62 -19.24 -0.81
CA PHE A 36 -11.26 -17.95 -1.08
C PHE A 36 -10.43 -17.06 -2.02
N ALA A 37 -9.40 -17.60 -2.68
CA ALA A 37 -8.55 -16.87 -3.61
C ALA A 37 -9.33 -16.19 -4.75
N LEU A 38 -10.35 -16.88 -5.25
CA LEU A 38 -11.16 -16.45 -6.40
C LEU A 38 -12.57 -16.02 -5.99
N ASP A 39 -12.86 -15.96 -4.69
CA ASP A 39 -14.17 -15.53 -4.22
C ASP A 39 -14.29 -14.01 -4.37
N ILE A 40 -15.23 -13.57 -5.20
CA ILE A 40 -15.51 -12.16 -5.46
C ILE A 40 -15.86 -11.42 -4.16
N ASN A 41 -16.46 -12.09 -3.17
CA ASN A 41 -16.79 -11.49 -1.89
C ASN A 41 -15.57 -11.36 -0.95
N ASN A 42 -14.48 -12.05 -1.26
CA ASN A 42 -13.20 -11.93 -0.57
C ASN A 42 -12.28 -10.88 -1.22
N LEU A 43 -12.63 -10.38 -2.41
CA LEU A 43 -11.87 -9.37 -3.14
C LEU A 43 -12.52 -7.99 -2.94
N ARG A 44 -11.71 -6.96 -2.69
CA ARG A 44 -12.17 -5.56 -2.63
C ARG A 44 -11.22 -4.64 -3.38
N THR A 45 -11.72 -3.50 -3.83
CA THR A 45 -10.91 -2.47 -4.48
C THR A 45 -10.37 -1.49 -3.44
N LEU A 46 -9.04 -1.38 -3.37
CA LEU A 46 -8.35 -0.40 -2.52
C LEU A 46 -7.35 0.40 -3.35
N CYS A 47 -7.10 1.66 -2.98
CA CYS A 47 -5.96 2.38 -3.55
C CYS A 47 -4.64 1.85 -2.97
N LYS A 48 -3.53 2.08 -3.68
CA LYS A 48 -2.17 1.71 -3.21
C LYS A 48 -1.87 2.14 -1.78
N GLU A 49 -2.34 3.31 -1.36
CA GLU A 49 -2.11 3.80 0.01
C GLU A 49 -2.84 2.94 1.05
N CYS A 50 -4.13 2.68 0.84
CA CYS A 50 -4.92 1.81 1.73
C CYS A 50 -4.39 0.38 1.72
N HIS A 51 -4.00 -0.14 0.55
CA HIS A 51 -3.40 -1.46 0.39
C HIS A 51 -2.08 -1.57 1.18
N ASN A 52 -1.20 -0.58 1.08
CA ASN A 52 0.05 -0.55 1.83
C ASN A 52 -0.17 -0.37 3.34
N LYS A 53 -1.16 0.45 3.74
CA LYS A 53 -1.56 0.63 5.15
C LYS A 53 -2.03 -0.70 5.73
N ARG A 54 -2.84 -1.45 4.97
CA ARG A 54 -3.32 -2.78 5.34
C ARG A 54 -2.19 -3.79 5.50
N HIS A 55 -1.23 -3.83 4.58
CA HIS A 55 -0.11 -4.75 4.66
C HIS A 55 1.02 -4.27 5.59
N HIS A 56 0.85 -3.13 6.27
CA HIS A 56 1.86 -2.50 7.11
C HIS A 56 3.24 -2.36 6.41
N ARG A 57 3.26 -2.31 5.06
CA ARG A 57 4.51 -2.26 4.26
C ARG A 57 5.25 -0.93 4.42
N PHE A 58 4.62 0.06 5.07
CA PHE A 58 5.28 1.28 5.53
C PHE A 58 5.94 1.15 6.91
N GLN A 59 6.50 -0.01 7.25
CA GLN A 59 7.64 -0.04 8.16
C GLN A 59 8.87 0.50 7.43
N PHE A 60 8.86 1.79 7.06
CA PHE A 60 10.11 2.53 7.03
C PHE A 60 10.62 2.52 8.47
N ARG A 61 11.38 1.46 8.82
CA ARG A 61 12.45 1.61 9.78
C ARG A 61 13.31 2.73 9.19
N LYS A 62 13.04 3.97 9.61
CA LYS A 62 14.05 5.03 9.58
C LYS A 62 15.20 4.44 10.38
N SER A 63 16.12 3.77 9.69
CA SER A 63 17.42 3.53 10.27
C SER A 63 17.97 4.93 10.50
N SER A 64 18.07 5.31 11.77
CA SER A 64 18.73 6.53 12.24
C SER A 64 20.17 6.67 11.70
N LYS A 65 20.70 5.66 10.98
CA LYS A 65 21.99 5.67 10.28
C LYS A 65 22.07 6.53 9.01
N LEU A 66 20.97 7.01 8.42
CA LEU A 66 21.04 7.86 7.20
C LEU A 66 21.00 9.38 7.49
N GLN A 67 20.95 9.81 8.76
CA GLN A 67 20.91 11.23 9.08
C GLN A 67 22.28 11.91 9.24
N ASN A 68 23.40 11.16 9.13
CA ASN A 68 24.74 11.70 9.38
C ASN A 68 25.80 11.29 8.34
N LYS A 69 25.47 11.29 7.06
CA LYS A 69 26.51 11.33 6.01
C LYS A 69 26.56 12.72 5.41
N ASN A 70 27.36 13.59 6.04
CA ASN A 70 27.87 14.82 5.43
C ASN A 70 28.73 14.42 4.23
N PHE A 71 28.15 14.41 3.03
CA PHE A 71 28.86 14.10 1.78
C PHE A 71 29.59 15.34 1.22
N ARG A 72 30.30 16.05 2.11
CA ARG A 72 31.22 17.16 1.86
C ARG A 72 32.16 17.13 3.07
N SER A 73 33.46 17.01 2.97
CA SER A 73 34.39 17.38 1.92
C SER A 73 35.69 16.62 2.18
N ASP A 74 36.15 15.81 1.25
CA ASP A 74 37.57 15.50 1.10
C ASP A 74 37.67 14.78 -0.23
N GLU A 75 38.33 15.41 -1.20
CA GLU A 75 39.01 14.84 -2.38
C GLU A 75 39.28 16.03 -3.33
N TRP A 76 40.12 16.94 -2.82
CA TRP A 76 40.86 17.92 -3.58
C TRP A 76 41.93 17.18 -4.36
N TRP A 77 41.80 17.10 -5.68
CA TRP A 77 42.86 16.61 -6.56
C TRP A 77 43.48 17.82 -7.25
N GLY A 78 44.67 18.21 -6.75
CA GLY A 78 45.56 19.16 -7.43
C GLY A 78 46.16 18.60 -8.70
#